data_AF-A0A352HSC7-F1
#
_entry.id   AF-A0A352HSC7-F1
#
_cell.length_a   1.000
_cell.length_b   1.000
_cell.length_c   1.000
_cell.angle_alpha   90.00
_cell.angle_beta   90.00
_cell.angle_gamma   90.00
#
_symmetry.space_group_name_H-M   'P 1'
#
loop_
_entity.id
_entity.type
_entity.pdbx_description
1 polymer ?
#
loop_
_entity_poly.entity_id
_entity_poly.type
_entity_poly.pdbx_seq_one_letter_code
_entity_poly.pdbx_strand_id
1 'polypeptide(L)'
;MGDLDARLTHYLGLLSGIHKIRETDAEIFVDSLEESNFFHRFLKRSIMAVVEFDKYVAFVFRTHIVFFNRESSEINIHIRREKKKPFWQRLFR
;
A
#
# COMPACT_ATOMS: atom_id res chain seq x y z
N MET A 1 17.06 -3.05 5.59
CA MET A 1 16.00 -2.16 6.08
C MET A 1 16.13 -0.75 5.48
N GLY A 2 17.30 -0.10 5.56
CA GLY A 2 17.46 1.30 5.15
C GLY A 2 17.12 1.67 3.69
N ASP A 3 17.28 0.75 2.72
CA ASP A 3 16.93 1.04 1.31
C ASP A 3 15.41 1.20 1.10
N LEU A 4 14.60 0.36 1.75
CA LEU A 4 13.14 0.44 1.65
C LEU A 4 12.62 1.73 2.29
N ASP A 5 13.13 2.08 3.47
CA ASP A 5 12.72 3.29 4.18
C ASP A 5 13.06 4.55 3.37
N ALA A 6 14.28 4.62 2.81
CA ALA A 6 14.69 5.73 1.95
C ALA A 6 13.82 5.87 0.70
N ARG A 7 13.51 4.74 0.03
CA ARG A 7 12.60 4.72 -1.12
C ARG A 7 11.20 5.15 -0.73
N LEU A 8 10.67 4.63 0.37
CA LEU A 8 9.35 4.98 0.87
C LEU A 8 9.24 6.49 1.14
N THR A 9 10.19 7.06 1.88
CA THR A 9 10.24 8.51 2.14
C THR A 9 10.32 9.32 0.84
N HIS A 10 11.16 8.90 -0.11
CA HIS A 10 11.27 9.56 -1.41
C HIS A 10 9.93 9.59 -2.16
N TYR A 11 9.27 8.45 -2.32
CA TYR A 11 8.01 8.39 -3.07
C TYR A 11 6.83 8.99 -2.30
N LEU A 12 6.79 8.94 -0.98
CA LEU A 12 5.78 9.66 -0.20
C LEU A 12 5.87 11.16 -0.44
N GLY A 13 7.08 11.72 -0.46
CA GLY A 13 7.31 13.12 -0.82
C GLY A 13 6.77 13.45 -2.21
N LEU A 14 7.09 12.62 -3.21
CA LEU A 14 6.58 12.82 -4.58
C LEU A 14 5.05 12.73 -4.68
N LEU A 15 4.46 11.71 -4.05
CA LEU A 15 3.03 11.46 -4.12
C LEU A 15 2.21 12.49 -3.32
N SER A 16 2.77 13.08 -2.27
CA SER A 16 2.07 14.06 -1.42
C SER A 16 1.60 15.32 -2.15
N GLY A 17 2.22 15.66 -3.30
CA GLY A 17 1.79 16.79 -4.13
C GLY A 17 0.50 16.55 -4.90
N ILE A 18 0.07 15.28 -5.03
CA ILE A 18 -1.06 14.86 -5.87
C ILE A 18 -2.11 14.14 -5.03
N HIS A 19 -1.65 13.26 -4.15
CA HIS A 19 -2.46 12.51 -3.20
C HIS A 19 -2.39 13.21 -1.84
N LYS A 20 -3.54 13.34 -1.16
CA LYS A 20 -3.57 13.83 0.22
C LYS A 20 -3.01 12.76 1.16
N ILE A 21 -1.68 12.66 1.22
CA ILE A 21 -0.97 11.67 2.04
C ILE A 21 -0.42 12.35 3.29
N ARG A 22 -0.66 11.74 4.44
CA ARG A 22 -0.09 12.14 5.72
C ARG A 22 0.68 10.98 6.31
N GLU A 23 1.88 11.27 6.79
CA GLU A 23 2.79 10.29 7.36
C GLU A 23 2.99 10.55 8.86
N THR A 24 3.04 9.49 9.66
CA THR A 24 3.52 9.50 11.05
C THR A 24 4.73 8.57 11.15
N ASP A 25 5.35 8.43 12.31
CA ASP A 25 6.52 7.54 12.47
C ASP A 25 6.23 6.09 12.03
N ALA A 26 5.03 5.58 12.33
CA ALA A 26 4.67 4.18 12.10
C ALA A 26 3.66 3.94 10.97
N GLU A 27 2.91 4.97 10.57
CA GLU A 27 1.72 4.83 9.72
C GLU A 27 1.73 5.82 8.56
N ILE A 28 1.00 5.45 7.51
CA ILE A 28 0.71 6.32 6.37
C ILE A 28 -0.81 6.35 6.21
N PHE A 29 -1.32 7.55 6.00
CA PHE A 29 -2.72 7.85 5.79
C PHE A 29 -2.90 8.41 4.39
N VAL A 30 -3.95 7.96 3.70
CA VAL A 30 -4.36 8.40 2.37
C VAL A 30 -5.69 9.11 2.54
N ASP A 31 -5.64 10.36 2.97
CA ASP A 31 -6.79 11.22 3.29
C ASP A 31 -7.59 11.65 2.04
N SER A 32 -7.20 11.20 0.83
CA SER A 32 -8.04 11.25 -0.37
C SER A 32 -9.09 10.15 -0.41
N LEU A 33 -8.93 9.10 0.40
CA LEU A 33 -9.94 8.07 0.63
C LEU A 33 -10.75 8.41 1.88
N GLU A 34 -12.02 8.02 1.92
CA GLU A 34 -12.83 8.13 3.14
C GLU A 34 -12.23 7.28 4.27
N GLU A 35 -12.38 7.72 5.52
CA GLU A 35 -11.89 6.98 6.70
C GLU A 35 -12.50 5.58 6.84
N SER A 36 -13.70 5.38 6.28
CA SER A 36 -14.38 4.08 6.21
C SER A 36 -13.67 3.08 5.28
N ASN A 37 -12.80 3.57 4.40
CA ASN A 37 -12.06 2.75 3.44
C ASN A 37 -10.93 1.99 4.13
N PHE A 38 -10.87 0.67 3.94
CA PHE A 38 -9.84 -0.18 4.51
C PHE A 38 -8.41 0.23 4.14
N PHE A 39 -8.23 0.90 3.00
CA PHE A 39 -6.94 1.36 2.49
C PHE A 39 -6.62 2.82 2.84
N HIS A 40 -7.47 3.48 3.63
CA HIS A 40 -7.21 4.83 4.17
C HIS A 40 -5.94 4.86 5.03
N ARG A 41 -5.63 3.78 5.75
CA ARG A 41 -4.48 3.72 6.67
C ARG A 41 -3.73 2.41 6.56
N PHE A 42 -2.40 2.49 6.51
CA PHE A 42 -1.54 1.33 6.54
C PHE A 42 -0.27 1.54 7.37
N LEU A 43 0.23 0.44 7.93
CA LEU A 43 1.45 0.40 8.74
C LEU A 43 2.67 0.38 7.81
N LYS A 44 3.67 1.26 8.03
CA LYS A 44 4.90 1.25 7.22
C LYS A 44 5.60 -0.10 7.23
N ARG A 45 5.69 -0.72 8.41
CA ARG A 45 6.26 -2.07 8.60
C ARG A 45 5.57 -3.18 7.80
N SER A 46 4.37 -2.94 7.28
CA SER A 46 3.62 -3.91 6.47
C SER A 46 3.91 -3.79 4.98
N ILE A 47 4.59 -2.72 4.55
CA ILE A 47 5.07 -2.51 3.19
C ILE A 47 6.31 -3.41 3.02
N MET A 48 6.24 -4.30 2.03
CA MET A 48 7.30 -5.24 1.69
C MET A 48 8.23 -4.68 0.61
N ALA A 49 7.69 -3.83 -0.27
CA ALA A 49 8.45 -3.16 -1.31
C ALA A 49 7.74 -1.89 -1.78
N VAL A 50 8.51 -0.94 -2.29
CA VAL A 50 8.03 0.19 -3.07
C VAL A 50 8.60 0.06 -4.48
N VAL A 51 7.74 0.00 -5.48
CA VAL A 51 8.12 -0.26 -6.87
C VAL A 51 7.63 0.88 -7.74
N GLU A 52 8.53 1.48 -8.52
CA GLU A 52 8.17 2.49 -9.51
C GLU A 52 7.87 1.83 -10.85
N PHE A 53 6.79 2.31 -11.46
CA PHE A 53 6.42 2.10 -12.85
C PHE A 53 6.35 3.47 -13.52
N ASP A 54 6.15 3.48 -14.84
CA ASP A 54 6.08 4.70 -15.65
C ASP A 54 5.14 5.76 -15.02
N LYS A 55 3.84 5.44 -14.94
CA LYS A 55 2.81 6.34 -14.38
C LYS A 55 2.41 6.08 -12.94
N TYR A 56 2.89 5.01 -12.33
CA TYR A 56 2.42 4.56 -11.02
C TYR A 56 3.57 4.25 -10.08
N VAL A 57 3.34 4.47 -8.79
CA VAL A 57 4.16 3.91 -7.72
C VAL A 57 3.33 2.89 -6.97
N ALA A 58 3.87 1.68 -6.82
CA ALA A 58 3.20 0.59 -6.13
C ALA A 58 3.78 0.36 -4.74
N PHE A 59 2.90 0.37 -3.73
CA PHE A 59 3.21 -0.10 -2.39
C PHE A 59 2.74 -1.55 -2.27
N VAL A 60 3.71 -2.45 -2.11
CA VAL A 60 3.48 -3.89 -2.10
C VAL A 60 3.31 -4.35 -0.66
N PHE A 61 2.18 -4.98 -0.37
CA PHE A 61 1.89 -5.61 0.91
C PHE A 61 1.80 -7.13 0.74
N ARG A 62 1.70 -7.86 1.85
CA ARG A 62 1.59 -9.33 1.83
C ARG A 62 0.38 -9.85 1.05
N THR A 63 -0.76 -9.15 1.16
CA THR A 63 -2.06 -9.60 0.64
C THR A 63 -2.62 -8.71 -0.46
N HIS A 64 -2.03 -7.56 -0.72
CA HIS A 64 -2.52 -6.60 -1.70
C HIS A 64 -1.39 -5.69 -2.19
N ILE A 65 -1.65 -4.95 -3.27
CA ILE A 65 -0.77 -3.93 -3.82
C ILE A 65 -1.61 -2.68 -4.04
N VAL A 66 -1.12 -1.52 -3.58
CA VAL A 66 -1.75 -0.23 -3.81
C VAL A 66 -0.92 0.53 -4.83
N PHE A 67 -1.53 0.95 -5.93
CA PHE A 67 -0.91 1.73 -6.99
C PHE A 67 -1.39 3.18 -6.89
N PHE A 68 -0.46 4.11 -6.76
CA PHE A 68 -0.71 5.55 -6.78
C PHE A 68 -0.27 6.11 -8.12
N ASN A 69 -1.17 6.80 -8.82
CA ASN A 69 -0.82 7.48 -10.07
C ASN A 69 0.07 8.72 -9.78
N ARG A 70 1.08 8.98 -10.61
CA ARG A 70 2.02 10.10 -10.46
C ARG A 70 1.60 11.38 -11.18
N GLU A 71 0.51 11.32 -11.92
CA GLU A 71 -0.03 12.41 -12.75
C GLU A 71 -1.48 12.76 -12.35
N SER A 72 -2.16 11.88 -11.61
CA SER A 72 -3.56 12.05 -11.19
C SER A 72 -3.81 11.56 -9.76
N SER A 73 -4.95 11.93 -9.18
CA SER A 73 -5.41 11.45 -7.86
C SER A 73 -5.97 10.02 -7.87
N GLU A 74 -5.77 9.28 -8.97
CA GLU A 74 -6.25 7.91 -9.12
C GLU A 74 -5.44 6.92 -8.27
N ILE A 75 -6.15 6.06 -7.56
CA ILE A 75 -5.59 4.99 -6.73
C ILE A 75 -6.22 3.66 -7.15
N ASN A 76 -5.38 2.68 -7.49
CA ASN A 76 -5.82 1.34 -7.84
C ASN A 76 -5.34 0.33 -6.80
N ILE A 77 -6.26 -0.50 -6.31
CA ILE A 77 -5.95 -1.49 -5.29
C ILE A 77 -6.15 -2.89 -5.86
N HIS A 78 -5.08 -3.68 -5.84
CA HIS A 78 -5.10 -5.07 -6.27
C HIS A 78 -5.01 -6.00 -5.06
N ILE A 79 -6.08 -6.73 -4.75
CA ILE A 79 -6.12 -7.67 -3.63
C ILE A 79 -5.84 -9.08 -4.14
N ARG A 80 -4.86 -9.75 -3.53
CA ARG A 80 -4.61 -11.17 -3.77
C ARG A 80 -5.80 -11.96 -3.22
N ARG A 81 -6.55 -12.63 -4.10
CA ARG A 81 -7.53 -13.63 -3.67
C ARG A 81 -6.79 -14.81 -3.06
N GLU A 82 -6.75 -14.92 -1.73
CA GLU A 82 -6.27 -16.13 -1.09
C GLU A 82 -7.17 -17.29 -1.56
N LYS A 83 -6.58 -18.35 -2.12
CA LYS A 83 -7.30 -19.60 -2.35
C LYS A 83 -7.76 -20.05 -0.97
N LYS A 84 -9.06 -19.94 -0.68
CA LYS A 84 -9.66 -20.46 0.56
C LYS A 84 -9.15 -21.89 0.70
N LYS A 85 -8.24 -22.14 1.64
CA LYS A 85 -7.95 -23.53 2.01
C LYS A 85 -9.27 -24.09 2.52
N PRO A 86 -9.82 -25.15 1.91
CA PRO A 86 -11.07 -25.71 2.38
C PRO A 86 -10.88 -26.07 3.85
N PHE A 87 -11.78 -25.58 4.69
CA PHE A 87 -11.80 -25.70 6.15
C PHE A 87 -11.45 -27.13 6.63
N TRP A 88 -11.80 -28.13 5.83
CA TRP A 88 -11.52 -29.56 6.00
C TRP A 88 -10.03 -29.96 6.05
N GLN A 89 -9.10 -29.18 5.48
CA GLN A 89 -7.66 -29.48 5.55
C GLN A 89 -7.02 -29.23 6.92
N ARG A 90 -7.71 -28.50 7.84
CA ARG A 90 -7.23 -28.28 9.21
C ARG A 90 -7.73 -29.32 10.21
N LEU A 91 -8.73 -30.12 9.86
CA LEU A 91 -9.34 -31.11 10.76
C LEU A 91 -8.72 -32.51 10.69
N PHE A 92 -7.95 -32.82 9.63
CA PHE A 92 -7.32 -34.13 9.43
C PHE A 92 -5.78 -34.08 9.49
N ARG A 93 -5.20 -33.39 10.48
CA ARG A 93 -3.78 -33.56 10.84
C ARG A 93 -3.66 -34.14 12.23
#